data_AF-A0A931MKS2-F1
#
_entry.id   AF-A0A931MKS2-F1
#
_cell.length_a   1.000
_cell.length_b   1.000
_cell.length_c   1.000
_cell.angle_alpha   90.00
_cell.angle_beta   90.00
_cell.angle_gamma   90.00
#
_symmetry.space_group_name_H-M   'P 1'
#
loop_
_entity.id
_entity.type
_entity.pdbx_description
1 polymer ?
#
loop_
_entity_poly.entity_id
_entity_poly.type
_entity_poly.pdbx_seq_one_letter_code
_entity_poly.pdbx_strand_id
1 'polypeptide(L)'
;MILVSEATGPAAWVGYFINGDADGLEPEELAAADAWLQRHAPARPVSTVDDSERFSWSYNVHGGTAQGGTVCDYVLHAAADELPVIFRAERSGDHVGEVTAVFPTLPNDRHGREFTTYAHIGQHSGGSFGWYRATRPATHEEFAPLLRELRGIYERSMAPGDPVYSLKVCQRITAAHRRACVDAARASGSAAA
;
A
#
# COMPACT_ATOMS: atom_id res chain seq x y z
N MET A 1 12.11 -0.68 9.82
CA MET A 1 11.71 -0.18 11.16
C MET A 1 10.47 0.66 10.94
N ILE A 2 9.28 0.20 11.36
CA ILE A 2 8.05 0.97 11.23
C ILE A 2 8.12 2.09 12.27
N LEU A 3 8.05 3.34 11.83
CA LEU A 3 7.89 4.46 12.75
C LEU A 3 6.41 4.56 13.09
N VAL A 4 6.09 4.10 14.30
CA VAL A 4 4.75 4.23 14.89
C VAL A 4 4.72 5.54 15.67
N SER A 5 3.72 6.36 15.39
CA SER A 5 3.45 7.61 16.10
C SER A 5 1.97 7.73 16.39
N GLU A 6 1.59 8.51 17.38
CA GLU A 6 0.20 8.76 17.73
C GLU A 6 -0.19 10.21 17.37
N ALA A 7 -1.44 10.41 16.96
CA ALA A 7 -2.00 11.75 16.82
C ALA A 7 -3.50 11.74 17.13
N THR A 8 -3.95 12.75 17.87
CA THR A 8 -5.35 12.92 18.23
C THR A 8 -6.13 13.57 17.07
N GLY A 9 -7.32 13.05 16.77
CA GLY A 9 -8.23 13.64 15.81
C GLY A 9 -9.70 13.32 16.10
N PRO A 10 -10.65 13.92 15.36
CA PRO A 10 -12.08 13.69 15.53
C PRO A 10 -12.48 12.22 15.38
N ALA A 11 -13.21 11.68 16.36
CA ALA A 11 -13.63 10.28 16.36
C ALA A 11 -14.53 9.92 15.16
N ALA A 12 -15.27 10.90 14.62
CA ALA A 12 -16.11 10.74 13.44
C ALA A 12 -15.31 10.31 12.19
N TRP A 13 -14.01 10.62 12.13
CA TRP A 13 -13.17 10.29 10.97
C TRP A 13 -12.62 8.86 10.99
N VAL A 14 -12.89 8.07 12.04
CA VAL A 14 -12.37 6.70 12.17
C VAL A 14 -12.79 5.81 11.00
N GLY A 15 -14.08 5.81 10.63
CA GLY A 15 -14.57 5.04 9.49
C GLY A 15 -13.85 5.43 8.20
N TYR A 16 -13.67 6.73 7.98
CA TYR A 16 -13.00 7.25 6.80
C TYR A 16 -11.51 6.91 6.76
N PHE A 17 -10.80 7.05 7.88
CA PHE A 17 -9.35 6.82 7.93
C PHE A 17 -8.97 5.34 7.94
N ILE A 18 -9.69 4.51 8.68
CA ILE A 18 -9.33 3.10 8.89
C ILE A 18 -10.04 2.18 7.89
N ASN A 19 -11.32 2.44 7.60
CA ASN A 19 -12.13 1.60 6.72
C ASN A 19 -12.25 2.17 5.30
N GLY A 20 -11.83 3.42 5.06
CA GLY A 20 -12.07 4.12 3.79
C GLY A 20 -13.53 4.47 3.56
N ASP A 21 -14.35 4.44 4.62
CA ASP A 21 -15.78 4.66 4.58
C ASP A 21 -16.10 6.10 4.98
N ALA A 22 -16.54 6.89 4.00
CA ALA A 22 -16.91 8.29 4.21
C ALA A 22 -18.38 8.48 4.62
N ASP A 23 -19.15 7.39 4.78
CA ASP A 23 -20.57 7.48 5.10
C ASP A 23 -20.77 8.20 6.45
N GLY A 24 -21.59 9.25 6.42
CA GLY A 24 -21.89 10.08 7.59
C GLY A 24 -20.96 11.28 7.81
N LEU A 25 -20.00 11.54 6.91
CA LEU A 25 -19.24 12.79 6.88
C LEU A 25 -19.82 13.77 5.85
N GLU A 26 -20.02 15.01 6.27
CA GLU A 26 -20.36 16.10 5.37
C GLU A 26 -19.14 16.51 4.50
N PRO A 27 -19.33 17.13 3.33
CA PRO A 27 -18.21 17.48 2.43
C PRO A 27 -17.12 18.37 3.08
N GLU A 28 -17.51 19.23 4.02
CA GLU A 28 -16.57 20.07 4.78
C GLU A 28 -15.75 19.26 5.78
N GLU A 29 -16.34 18.23 6.39
CA GLU A 29 -15.67 17.31 7.30
C GLU A 29 -14.71 16.40 6.54
N LEU A 30 -15.11 15.94 5.35
CA LEU A 30 -14.24 15.20 4.43
C LEU A 30 -13.01 16.02 4.05
N ALA A 31 -13.19 17.28 3.67
CA ALA A 31 -12.08 18.17 3.33
C ALA A 31 -11.14 18.44 4.52
N ALA A 32 -11.70 18.56 5.74
CA ALA A 32 -10.92 18.71 6.96
C ALA A 32 -10.14 17.43 7.31
N ALA A 33 -10.75 16.26 7.11
CA ALA A 33 -10.11 14.96 7.28
C ALA A 33 -8.96 14.76 6.28
N ASP A 34 -9.16 15.11 5.01
CA ASP A 34 -8.13 15.11 3.97
C ASP A 34 -6.95 16.03 4.33
N ALA A 35 -7.23 17.25 4.78
CA ALA A 35 -6.20 18.19 5.23
C ALA A 35 -5.43 17.66 6.45
N TRP A 36 -6.09 16.92 7.33
CA TRP A 36 -5.44 16.26 8.46
C TRP A 36 -4.52 15.13 7.99
N LEU A 37 -4.94 14.29 7.04
CA LEU A 37 -4.10 13.25 6.43
C LEU A 37 -2.86 13.86 5.74
N GLN A 38 -3.03 14.97 5.03
CA GLN A 38 -1.92 15.67 4.38
C GLN A 38 -0.88 16.20 5.38
N ARG A 39 -1.33 16.71 6.54
CA ARG A 39 -0.42 17.20 7.59
C ARG A 39 0.41 16.09 8.23
N HIS A 40 -0.13 14.86 8.29
CA HIS A 40 0.54 13.72 8.91
C HIS A 40 1.28 12.83 7.91
N ALA A 41 1.17 13.11 6.61
CA ALA A 41 1.92 12.41 5.59
C ALA A 41 3.44 12.43 5.87
N PRO A 42 4.17 11.31 5.62
CA PRO A 42 3.70 10.08 4.97
C PRO A 42 2.98 9.10 5.91
N ALA A 43 2.77 9.47 7.17
CA ALA A 43 2.07 8.62 8.12
C ALA A 43 0.55 8.63 7.92
N ARG A 44 -0.05 7.44 8.06
CA ARG A 44 -1.48 7.22 7.91
C ARG A 44 -2.05 6.52 9.13
N PRO A 45 -3.25 6.92 9.61
CA PRO A 45 -3.95 6.17 10.64
C PRO A 45 -4.23 4.74 10.18
N VAL A 46 -3.94 3.77 11.03
CA VAL A 46 -4.24 2.35 10.76
C VAL A 46 -5.07 1.70 11.87
N SER A 47 -5.09 2.32 13.05
CA SER A 47 -5.85 1.90 14.21
C SER A 47 -6.14 3.12 15.08
N THR A 48 -7.05 2.98 16.02
CA THR A 48 -7.12 3.83 17.21
C THR A 48 -6.43 3.11 18.37
N VAL A 49 -5.97 3.85 19.38
CA VAL A 49 -5.45 3.26 20.62
C VAL A 49 -6.62 2.64 21.40
N ASP A 50 -6.43 1.40 21.87
CA ASP A 50 -7.41 0.50 22.50
C ASP A 50 -8.43 1.18 23.43
N ASP A 51 -9.71 0.87 23.19
CA ASP A 51 -10.98 1.09 23.92
C ASP A 51 -10.91 1.79 25.29
N SER A 52 -10.42 3.04 25.33
CA SER A 52 -10.80 3.93 26.43
C SER A 52 -12.28 4.29 26.30
N GLU A 53 -12.94 4.64 27.39
CA GLU A 53 -14.37 4.95 27.61
C GLU A 53 -14.99 6.03 26.68
N ARG A 54 -14.33 6.36 25.56
CA ARG A 54 -14.55 7.48 24.65
C ARG A 54 -14.82 7.04 23.21
N PHE A 55 -15.01 5.76 22.90
CA PHE A 55 -15.30 5.35 21.52
C PHE A 55 -16.33 4.22 21.46
N SER A 56 -17.44 4.45 20.76
CA SER A 56 -18.41 3.41 20.39
C SER A 56 -18.60 3.42 18.88
N TRP A 57 -18.49 2.26 18.24
CA TRP A 57 -18.64 2.06 16.79
C TRP A 57 -20.05 2.37 16.23
N SER A 58 -21.03 2.72 17.07
CA SER A 58 -22.37 3.11 16.62
C SER A 58 -22.48 4.63 16.46
N TYR A 59 -22.28 5.11 15.23
CA TYR A 59 -22.89 6.37 14.81
C TYR A 59 -24.40 6.17 14.63
N ASN A 60 -25.17 7.27 14.67
CA ASN A 60 -26.62 7.36 14.89
C ASN A 60 -27.55 6.72 13.82
N VAL A 61 -27.12 5.64 13.16
CA VAL A 61 -27.87 4.91 12.12
C VAL A 61 -29.16 4.28 12.68
N HIS A 62 -29.28 4.12 14.00
CA HIS A 62 -30.44 3.52 14.67
C HIS A 62 -31.05 4.38 15.79
N GLY A 63 -30.82 5.70 15.81
CA GLY A 63 -31.43 6.59 16.81
C GLY A 63 -30.86 6.46 18.23
N GLY A 64 -29.68 5.85 18.38
CA GLY A 64 -28.94 5.79 19.64
C GLY A 64 -27.97 6.98 19.77
N THR A 65 -27.82 7.53 20.97
CA THR A 65 -26.73 8.48 21.26
C THR A 65 -25.40 7.74 21.25
N ALA A 66 -24.57 8.00 20.24
CA ALA A 66 -23.17 7.56 20.24
C ALA A 66 -22.51 8.05 21.54
N GLN A 67 -22.07 7.14 22.39
CA GLN A 67 -21.24 7.45 23.55
C GLN A 67 -19.78 7.24 23.15
N GLY A 68 -19.34 8.09 22.22
CA GLY A 68 -17.94 8.32 21.92
C GLY A 68 -17.62 9.77 22.22
N GLY A 69 -16.44 10.05 22.79
CA GLY A 69 -15.92 11.40 22.90
C GLY A 69 -15.74 12.05 21.52
N THR A 70 -15.56 13.36 21.50
CA THR A 70 -15.40 14.13 20.24
C THR A 70 -14.11 13.82 19.48
N VAL A 71 -13.15 13.14 20.13
CA VAL A 71 -11.81 12.82 19.58
C VAL A 71 -11.36 11.43 20.01
N CYS A 72 -10.48 10.82 19.22
CA CYS A 72 -9.73 9.60 19.55
C CYS A 72 -8.26 9.77 19.18
N ASP A 73 -7.41 8.96 19.81
CA ASP A 73 -5.99 8.87 19.48
C ASP A 73 -5.79 7.83 18.38
N TYR A 74 -5.29 8.29 17.24
CA TYR A 74 -4.95 7.44 16.10
C TYR A 74 -3.54 6.91 16.26
N VAL A 75 -3.35 5.63 15.95
CA VAL A 75 -2.04 5.03 15.69
C VAL A 75 -1.74 5.26 14.21
N LEU A 76 -0.71 6.07 13.95
CA LEU A 76 -0.24 6.38 12.61
C LEU A 76 0.99 5.54 12.32
N HIS A 77 0.95 4.88 11.17
CA HIS A 77 2.12 4.26 10.57
C HIS A 77 2.64 5.21 9.52
N ALA A 78 3.85 5.76 9.70
CA ALA A 78 4.62 6.29 8.57
C ALA A 78 4.64 5.20 7.50
N ALA A 79 4.11 5.49 6.30
CA ALA A 79 4.15 4.53 5.20
C ALA A 79 5.53 3.87 5.18
N ALA A 80 5.56 2.53 5.23
CA ALA A 80 6.82 1.84 4.99
C ALA A 80 7.32 2.23 3.61
N ASP A 81 8.63 2.14 3.45
CA ASP A 81 9.39 2.45 2.25
C ASP A 81 8.55 2.42 0.96
N GLU A 82 8.60 3.48 0.14
CA GLU A 82 7.91 3.47 -1.15
C GLU A 82 8.30 2.22 -1.94
N LEU A 83 7.33 1.39 -2.30
CA LEU A 83 7.56 0.21 -3.12
C LEU A 83 7.22 0.55 -4.58
N PRO A 84 8.23 0.75 -5.44
CA PRO A 84 7.96 1.02 -6.85
C PRO A 84 7.30 -0.20 -7.50
N VAL A 85 6.27 0.05 -8.29
CA VAL A 85 5.59 -0.96 -9.10
C VAL A 85 5.45 -0.47 -10.54
N ILE A 86 5.73 -1.33 -11.51
CA ILE A 86 5.61 -1.02 -12.94
C ILE A 86 4.68 -2.06 -13.56
N PHE A 87 3.72 -1.63 -14.36
CA PHE A 87 2.79 -2.54 -15.04
C PHE A 87 3.21 -2.75 -16.48
N ARG A 88 3.35 -4.01 -16.85
CA ARG A 88 3.73 -4.45 -18.20
C ARG A 88 2.64 -5.33 -18.76
N ALA A 89 2.33 -5.14 -20.03
CA ALA A 89 1.41 -6.00 -20.76
C ALA A 89 2.19 -6.84 -21.77
N GLU A 90 1.82 -8.10 -21.90
CA GLU A 90 2.38 -8.97 -22.91
C GLU A 90 2.05 -8.45 -24.32
N ARG A 91 3.06 -8.48 -25.20
CA ARG A 91 2.96 -7.86 -26.53
C ARG A 91 2.44 -8.82 -27.60
N SER A 92 2.68 -10.11 -27.41
CA SER A 92 2.46 -11.13 -28.44
C SER A 92 2.39 -12.53 -27.83
N GLY A 93 1.91 -13.50 -28.61
CA GLY A 93 1.76 -14.88 -28.16
C GLY A 93 0.43 -15.10 -27.45
N ASP A 94 0.31 -16.25 -26.78
CA ASP A 94 -0.95 -16.72 -26.20
C ASP A 94 -1.43 -15.86 -25.01
N HIS A 95 -0.53 -15.10 -24.41
CA HIS A 95 -0.79 -14.22 -23.27
C HIS A 95 -0.94 -12.75 -23.66
N VAL A 96 -1.09 -12.42 -24.96
CA VAL A 96 -1.15 -11.02 -25.42
C VAL A 96 -2.18 -10.19 -24.64
N GLY A 97 -1.74 -9.04 -24.11
CA GLY A 97 -2.58 -8.15 -23.31
C GLY A 97 -2.66 -8.50 -21.82
N GLU A 98 -2.17 -9.67 -21.39
CA GLU A 98 -2.08 -9.98 -19.95
C GLU A 98 -1.15 -9.01 -19.23
N VAL A 99 -1.62 -8.49 -18.09
CA VAL A 99 -0.90 -7.50 -17.30
C VAL A 99 -0.17 -8.17 -16.14
N THR A 100 1.11 -7.84 -16.00
CA THR A 100 1.97 -8.27 -14.91
C THR A 100 2.56 -7.05 -14.20
N ALA A 101 2.49 -7.05 -12.88
CA ALA A 101 3.16 -6.08 -12.04
C ALA A 101 4.62 -6.48 -11.81
N VAL A 102 5.51 -5.50 -11.87
CA VAL A 102 6.96 -5.64 -11.73
C VAL A 102 7.39 -4.82 -10.52
N PHE A 103 8.06 -5.47 -9.56
CA PHE A 103 8.63 -4.83 -8.38
C PHE A 103 10.16 -4.75 -8.55
N PRO A 104 10.68 -3.69 -9.19
CA PRO A 104 12.05 -3.68 -9.69
C PRO A 104 13.12 -3.54 -8.60
N THR A 105 12.71 -3.38 -7.34
CA THR A 105 13.57 -3.29 -6.16
C THR A 105 13.47 -4.53 -5.27
N LEU A 106 12.53 -5.45 -5.54
CA LEU A 106 12.41 -6.73 -4.83
C LEU A 106 13.15 -7.80 -5.64
N PRO A 107 14.26 -8.36 -5.13
CA PRO A 107 15.00 -9.38 -5.84
C PRO A 107 14.27 -10.73 -5.81
N ASN A 108 14.32 -11.46 -6.92
CA ASN A 108 13.86 -12.86 -6.98
C ASN A 108 15.03 -13.87 -6.98
N ASP A 109 16.27 -13.39 -6.98
CA ASP A 109 17.47 -14.22 -6.87
C ASP A 109 18.48 -13.61 -5.87
N ARG A 110 19.45 -14.41 -5.43
CA ARG A 110 20.49 -14.00 -4.48
C ARG A 110 21.48 -12.97 -5.02
N HIS A 111 21.42 -12.61 -6.29
CA HIS A 111 22.35 -11.71 -6.97
C HIS A 111 21.70 -10.39 -7.40
N GLY A 112 20.37 -10.24 -7.23
CA GLY A 112 19.59 -9.12 -7.75
C GLY A 112 19.57 -9.02 -9.28
N ARG A 113 19.72 -10.14 -10.00
CA ARG A 113 19.68 -10.15 -11.47
C ARG A 113 18.26 -10.31 -12.01
N GLU A 114 17.40 -10.95 -11.23
CA GLU A 114 15.96 -11.05 -11.43
C GLU A 114 15.20 -10.25 -10.36
N PHE A 115 14.00 -9.82 -10.72
CA PHE A 115 13.10 -9.08 -9.84
C PHE A 115 11.80 -9.84 -9.63
N THR A 116 11.08 -9.52 -8.57
CA THR A 116 9.77 -10.10 -8.30
C THR A 116 8.73 -9.53 -9.26
N THR A 117 7.90 -10.42 -9.79
CA THR A 117 6.72 -10.11 -10.58
C THR A 117 5.47 -10.69 -9.94
N TYR A 118 4.32 -10.09 -10.23
CA TYR A 118 3.02 -10.58 -9.79
C TYR A 118 2.02 -10.50 -10.94
N ALA A 119 1.39 -11.62 -11.25
CA ALA A 119 0.25 -11.70 -12.16
C ALA A 119 -1.01 -12.00 -11.32
N HIS A 120 -2.18 -11.59 -11.81
CA HIS A 120 -3.47 -11.91 -11.20
C HIS A 120 -3.54 -13.39 -10.76
N ILE A 121 -4.23 -13.68 -9.65
CA ILE A 121 -4.34 -15.00 -8.98
C ILE A 121 -3.24 -15.26 -7.92
N GLY A 122 -2.73 -14.23 -7.24
CA GLY A 122 -1.94 -14.46 -6.02
C GLY A 122 -0.54 -15.06 -6.23
N GLN A 123 -0.02 -15.08 -7.45
CA GLN A 123 1.26 -15.74 -7.76
C GLN A 123 2.39 -14.72 -7.95
N HIS A 124 3.30 -14.69 -6.97
CA HIS A 124 4.62 -14.08 -7.14
C HIS A 124 5.55 -15.03 -7.89
N SER A 125 6.33 -14.48 -8.81
CA SER A 125 7.35 -15.22 -9.56
C SER A 125 8.56 -14.33 -9.87
N GLY A 126 9.56 -14.89 -10.52
CA GLY A 126 10.72 -14.17 -11.05
C GLY A 126 10.48 -13.61 -12.44
N GLY A 127 10.83 -12.33 -12.62
CA GLY A 127 10.92 -11.67 -13.91
C GLY A 127 12.37 -11.35 -14.28
N SER A 128 12.72 -11.63 -15.54
CA SER A 128 14.02 -11.25 -16.10
C SER A 128 13.95 -9.91 -16.82
N PHE A 129 15.10 -9.22 -16.93
CA PHE A 129 15.21 -8.01 -17.75
C PHE A 129 14.99 -8.28 -19.25
N GLY A 130 15.26 -9.51 -19.71
CA GLY A 130 14.98 -9.93 -21.08
C GLY A 130 13.48 -9.89 -21.38
N TRP A 131 12.69 -10.55 -20.52
CA TRP A 131 11.23 -10.54 -20.60
C TRP A 131 10.66 -9.11 -20.50
N TYR A 132 11.12 -8.31 -19.54
CA TYR A 132 10.65 -6.92 -19.38
C TYR A 132 10.82 -6.07 -20.66
N ARG A 133 11.91 -6.29 -21.41
CA ARG A 133 12.17 -5.58 -22.67
C ARG A 133 11.27 -6.05 -23.81
N ALA A 134 10.80 -7.30 -23.78
CA ALA A 134 9.90 -7.87 -24.78
C ALA A 134 8.45 -7.40 -24.62
N THR A 135 8.02 -7.09 -23.39
CA THR A 135 6.67 -6.59 -23.10
C THR A 135 6.48 -5.13 -23.52
N ARG A 136 5.27 -4.57 -23.35
CA ARG A 136 4.99 -3.13 -23.50
C ARG A 136 4.48 -2.54 -22.17
N PRO A 137 4.52 -1.21 -21.97
CA PRO A 137 3.81 -0.60 -20.85
C PRO A 137 2.31 -0.94 -20.92
N ALA A 138 1.72 -1.27 -19.77
CA ALA A 138 0.27 -1.35 -19.65
C ALA A 138 -0.32 0.06 -19.54
N THR A 139 -1.50 0.27 -20.12
CA THR A 139 -2.27 1.51 -19.93
C THR A 139 -2.91 1.52 -18.54
N HIS A 140 -3.33 2.69 -18.07
CA HIS A 140 -4.02 2.81 -16.79
C HIS A 140 -5.28 1.93 -16.71
N GLU A 141 -6.06 1.87 -17.80
CA GLU A 141 -7.26 1.03 -17.87
C GLU A 141 -6.91 -0.46 -17.75
N GLU A 142 -5.84 -0.90 -18.40
CA GLU A 142 -5.38 -2.29 -18.36
C GLU A 142 -4.91 -2.70 -16.95
N PHE A 143 -4.17 -1.83 -16.24
CA PHE A 143 -3.62 -2.20 -14.95
C PHE A 143 -4.48 -1.84 -13.74
N ALA A 144 -5.50 -0.98 -13.88
CA ALA A 144 -6.30 -0.50 -12.75
C ALA A 144 -6.89 -1.64 -11.88
N PRO A 145 -7.40 -2.76 -12.44
CA PRO A 145 -7.84 -3.90 -11.64
C PRO A 145 -6.72 -4.50 -10.78
N LEU A 146 -5.55 -4.73 -11.38
CA LEU A 146 -4.38 -5.30 -10.70
C LEU A 146 -3.84 -4.36 -9.62
N LEU A 147 -3.80 -3.05 -9.89
CA LEU A 147 -3.37 -2.07 -8.90
C LEU A 147 -4.28 -2.08 -7.67
N ARG A 148 -5.60 -2.17 -7.86
CA ARG A 148 -6.54 -2.26 -6.74
C ARG A 148 -6.28 -3.50 -5.87
N GLU A 149 -6.05 -4.65 -6.51
CA GLU A 149 -5.70 -5.89 -5.83
C GLU A 149 -4.39 -5.73 -5.02
N LEU A 150 -3.34 -5.22 -5.65
CA LEU A 150 -2.04 -5.03 -5.01
C LEU A 150 -2.09 -4.05 -3.84
N ARG A 151 -2.85 -2.95 -3.94
CA ARG A 151 -3.07 -2.05 -2.80
C ARG A 151 -3.70 -2.78 -1.62
N GLY A 152 -4.63 -3.70 -1.89
CA GLY A 152 -5.20 -4.56 -0.87
C GLY A 152 -4.21 -5.52 -0.20
N ILE A 153 -3.06 -5.81 -0.82
CA ILE A 153 -2.03 -6.71 -0.29
C ILE A 153 -0.92 -5.92 0.43
N TYR A 154 -0.43 -4.86 -0.21
CA TYR A 154 0.78 -4.14 0.23
C TYR A 154 0.49 -2.94 1.11
N GLU A 155 -0.64 -2.25 0.91
CA GLU A 155 -1.01 -1.04 1.66
C GLU A 155 -1.85 -1.38 2.91
N ARG A 156 -2.02 -2.67 3.23
CA ARG A 156 -2.73 -3.13 4.42
C ARG A 156 -1.85 -4.04 5.26
N SER A 157 -1.90 -3.88 6.58
CA SER A 157 -1.31 -4.83 7.52
C SER A 157 -2.19 -6.07 7.58
N MET A 158 -1.68 -7.23 7.18
CA MET A 158 -2.43 -8.49 7.25
C MET A 158 -2.27 -9.19 8.62
N ALA A 159 -1.15 -8.93 9.31
CA ALA A 159 -0.93 -9.29 10.71
C ALA A 159 -0.19 -8.16 11.47
N PRO A 160 -0.26 -8.13 12.81
CA PRO A 160 0.54 -7.20 13.62
C PRO A 160 2.04 -7.37 13.34
N GLY A 161 2.71 -6.29 12.93
CA GLY A 161 4.14 -6.28 12.63
C GLY A 161 4.50 -6.53 11.17
N ASP A 162 3.52 -6.82 10.30
CA ASP A 162 3.78 -6.89 8.86
C ASP A 162 4.16 -5.52 8.28
N PRO A 163 5.13 -5.48 7.35
CA PRO A 163 5.49 -4.23 6.69
C PRO A 163 4.37 -3.76 5.75
N VAL A 164 3.94 -2.50 5.92
CA VAL A 164 2.93 -1.85 5.08
C VAL A 164 3.56 -0.88 4.11
N TYR A 165 3.63 -1.23 2.83
CA TYR A 165 4.27 -0.41 1.80
C TYR A 165 3.27 0.52 1.11
N SER A 166 3.72 1.71 0.70
CA SER A 166 2.97 2.52 -0.27
C SER A 166 3.38 2.18 -1.69
N LEU A 167 2.43 1.80 -2.55
CA LEU A 167 2.73 1.43 -3.94
C LEU A 167 2.90 2.67 -4.82
N LYS A 168 4.11 2.85 -5.35
CA LYS A 168 4.44 3.94 -6.27
C LYS A 168 4.45 3.46 -7.70
N VAL A 169 3.40 3.79 -8.46
CA VAL A 169 3.32 3.44 -9.89
C VAL A 169 4.41 4.20 -10.67
N CYS A 170 5.29 3.44 -11.32
CA CYS A 170 6.41 3.93 -12.10
C CYS A 170 6.25 3.56 -13.58
N GLN A 171 6.79 4.41 -14.46
CA GLN A 171 6.71 4.18 -15.91
C GLN A 171 7.74 3.19 -16.45
N ARG A 172 8.91 3.07 -15.78
CA ARG A 172 10.02 2.23 -16.24
C ARG A 172 11.01 1.88 -15.14
N ILE A 173 11.75 0.80 -15.36
CA ILE A 173 12.91 0.46 -14.51
C ILE A 173 14.03 1.48 -14.72
N THR A 174 14.53 2.05 -13.62
CA THR A 174 15.67 2.98 -13.63
C THR A 174 16.96 2.29 -13.19
N ALA A 175 18.10 2.97 -13.35
CA ALA A 175 19.37 2.50 -12.80
C ALA A 175 19.35 2.43 -11.26
N ALA A 176 18.61 3.35 -10.62
CA ALA A 176 18.43 3.36 -9.17
C ALA A 176 17.67 2.11 -8.69
N HIS A 177 16.60 1.71 -9.38
CA HIS A 177 15.87 0.48 -9.04
C HIS A 177 16.77 -0.76 -9.13
N ARG A 178 17.57 -0.86 -10.19
CA ARG A 178 18.51 -1.99 -10.35
C ARG A 178 19.54 -2.05 -9.23
N ARG A 179 20.10 -0.92 -8.85
CA ARG A 179 21.05 -0.86 -7.73
C ARG A 179 20.38 -1.31 -6.42
N ALA A 180 19.19 -0.77 -6.13
CA ALA A 180 18.42 -1.14 -4.94
C ALA A 180 18.08 -2.65 -4.90
N CYS A 181 17.75 -3.26 -6.05
CA CYS A 181 17.51 -4.70 -6.14
C CYS A 181 18.76 -5.54 -5.77
N VAL A 182 19.93 -5.14 -6.29
CA VAL A 182 21.21 -5.80 -5.95
C VAL A 182 21.56 -5.61 -4.47
N ASP A 183 21.35 -4.41 -3.93
CA ASP A 183 21.63 -4.11 -2.53
C ASP A 183 20.69 -4.92 -1.60
N ALA A 184 19.40 -4.99 -1.95
CA ALA A 184 18.41 -5.82 -1.24
C ALA A 184 18.80 -7.30 -1.26
N ALA A 185 19.20 -7.85 -2.42
CA ALA A 185 19.60 -9.26 -2.54
C ALA A 185 20.79 -9.60 -1.64
N ARG A 186 21.77 -8.68 -1.54
CA ARG A 186 22.94 -8.82 -0.66
C ARG A 186 22.55 -8.77 0.81
N ALA A 187 21.65 -7.86 1.19
CA ALA A 187 21.14 -7.76 2.55
C ALA A 187 20.41 -9.03 2.98
N SER A 188 19.58 -9.60 2.11
CA SER A 188 18.87 -10.86 2.37
C SER A 188 19.81 -12.08 2.45
N GLY A 189 20.88 -12.11 1.64
CA GLY A 189 21.88 -13.18 1.68
C GLY A 189 22.81 -13.14 2.90
N SER A 190 22.96 -11.98 3.54
CA SER A 190 23.79 -11.79 4.75
C SER A 190 23.11 -12.30 6.03
N ALA A 191 21.79 -12.48 6.03
CA ALA A 191 21.04 -12.92 7.21
C ALA A 191 21.02 -14.45 7.40
N ALA A 192 21.61 -15.20 6.47
CA ALA A 192 21.65 -16.67 6.46
C ALA A 192 23.06 -17.26 6.69
N ALA A 193 24.00 -16.47 7.22
CA ALA A 193 25.38 -16.87 7.50
C ALA A 193 25.69 -16.87 9.00
#